data_AF-A0A1I3G6K5-F1
#
_entry.id   AF-A0A1I3G6K5-F1
#
_cell.length_a   1.000
_cell.length_b   1.000
_cell.length_c   1.000
_cell.angle_alpha   90.00
_cell.angle_beta   90.00
_cell.angle_gamma   90.00
#
_symmetry.space_group_name_H-M   'P 1'
#
loop_
_entity.id
_entity.type
_entity.pdbx_description
1 polymer ?
#
loop_
_entity_poly.entity_id
_entity_poly.type
_entity_poly.pdbx_seq_one_letter_code
_entity_poly.pdbx_strand_id
1 'polypeptide(L)'
;MNHTPCFTSASLDTNILIHLWRSQTEEMLRQMFSKVYVHQWLLDTELPHHADMALRGKIIDSMDDGFLVPVDNAMLKEEGLYSKFKWELENLAMFFSHGDTGEGFVIALAKVYGIPAVVTNDIKKDGPKWYLNIRASEPFGFSSDEVLLINYLKGAISEDECLTKFQTMNEVNGLNWRIKVCVNRFAQRFLGKIDREIPASVRDHQWIADFAQEFHLDVAERLAKLRAYIPAEEKSVVSQAPKTRQELLLSDYPLSCSMEKRAVQESYRRAYQFMEKTKESLNVPVDTVIACVLEQLGYNQSEIVDTMDALSPMAENRILYSKLAFMKRNEYDNFEKIQACCDYVKQALEV
;
A
#
# COMPACT_ATOMS: atom_id res chain seq x y z
N MET A 1 7.78 6.20 -33.47
CA MET A 1 6.70 7.18 -33.25
C MET A 1 7.25 8.25 -32.32
N ASN A 2 7.05 9.54 -32.60
CA ASN A 2 7.48 10.59 -31.69
C ASN A 2 6.72 10.44 -30.37
N HIS A 3 7.43 10.11 -29.29
CA HIS A 3 6.86 10.01 -27.95
C HIS A 3 6.61 11.43 -27.42
N THR A 4 5.38 11.92 -27.58
CA THR A 4 4.94 13.11 -26.86
C THR A 4 4.51 12.68 -25.45
N PRO A 5 5.23 13.11 -24.39
CA PRO A 5 4.81 12.88 -23.02
C PRO A 5 3.54 13.69 -22.71
N CYS A 6 2.67 13.16 -21.84
CA CYS A 6 1.42 13.82 -21.46
C CYS A 6 1.64 14.95 -20.45
N PHE A 7 2.76 14.89 -19.71
CA PHE A 7 3.12 15.86 -18.69
C PHE A 7 4.62 16.15 -18.76
N THR A 8 5.00 17.38 -18.47
CA THR A 8 6.42 17.80 -18.45
C THR A 8 7.19 17.11 -17.32
N SER A 9 6.55 16.87 -16.18
CA SER A 9 7.17 16.17 -15.07
C SER A 9 6.18 15.55 -14.08
N ALA A 10 6.68 14.66 -13.23
CA ALA A 10 5.96 14.18 -12.05
C ALA A 10 6.85 14.10 -10.81
N SER A 11 6.26 14.17 -9.63
CA SER A 11 6.90 13.89 -8.34
C SER A 11 6.51 12.48 -7.89
N LEU A 12 7.46 11.67 -7.44
CA LEU A 12 7.26 10.26 -7.11
C LEU A 12 7.35 9.99 -5.61
N ASP A 13 6.41 9.19 -5.13
CA ASP A 13 6.41 8.54 -3.82
C ASP A 13 7.38 7.34 -3.79
N THR A 14 7.98 7.06 -2.64
CA THR A 14 8.85 5.90 -2.37
C THR A 14 8.20 4.59 -2.81
N ASN A 15 6.91 4.39 -2.53
CA ASN A 15 6.20 3.17 -2.94
C ASN A 15 6.15 3.01 -4.46
N ILE A 16 6.09 4.11 -5.21
CA ILE A 16 6.13 4.06 -6.67
C ILE A 16 7.51 3.62 -7.15
N LEU A 17 8.57 4.19 -6.59
CA LEU A 17 9.95 3.79 -6.91
C LEU A 17 10.14 2.30 -6.67
N ILE A 18 9.74 1.81 -5.50
CA ILE A 18 9.87 0.39 -5.14
C ILE A 18 9.08 -0.48 -6.10
N HIS A 19 7.78 -0.21 -6.28
CA HIS A 19 6.92 -1.10 -7.06
C HIS A 19 7.34 -1.19 -8.52
N LEU A 20 7.69 -0.05 -9.14
CA LEU A 20 8.03 -0.01 -10.55
C LEU A 20 9.40 -0.62 -10.83
N TRP A 21 10.44 -0.28 -10.06
CA TRP A 21 11.78 -0.85 -10.28
C TRP A 21 11.87 -2.32 -9.90
N ARG A 22 11.13 -2.75 -8.86
CA ARG A 22 11.11 -4.17 -8.49
C ARG A 22 10.47 -5.02 -9.59
N SER A 23 9.40 -4.52 -10.21
CA SER A 23 8.71 -5.18 -11.32
C SER A 23 9.29 -4.89 -12.71
N GLN A 24 10.31 -4.04 -12.81
CA GLN A 24 10.93 -3.61 -14.06
C GLN A 24 9.92 -2.98 -15.05
N THR A 25 8.99 -2.19 -14.51
CA THR A 25 7.97 -1.49 -15.30
C THR A 25 8.13 0.03 -15.31
N GLU A 26 9.20 0.58 -14.73
CA GLU A 26 9.49 2.02 -14.62
C GLU A 26 9.48 2.76 -15.96
N GLU A 27 9.76 2.08 -17.06
CA GLU A 27 9.68 2.65 -18.43
C GLU A 27 8.31 3.25 -18.75
N MET A 28 7.24 2.77 -18.10
CA MET A 28 5.90 3.36 -18.24
C MET A 28 5.84 4.82 -17.79
N LEU A 29 6.72 5.25 -16.88
CA LEU A 29 6.82 6.65 -16.48
C LEU A 29 7.35 7.50 -17.63
N ARG A 30 8.35 7.03 -18.38
CA ARG A 30 8.93 7.77 -19.53
C ARG A 30 7.94 7.94 -20.66
N GLN A 31 7.03 6.99 -20.79
CA GLN A 31 5.93 7.12 -21.74
C GLN A 31 5.02 8.30 -21.35
N MET A 32 4.78 8.57 -20.07
CA MET A 32 3.84 9.61 -19.62
C MET A 32 4.50 10.97 -19.30
N PHE A 33 5.73 10.96 -18.81
CA PHE A 33 6.43 12.13 -18.26
C PHE A 33 7.77 12.37 -18.97
N SER A 34 8.17 13.63 -19.15
CA SER A 34 9.53 13.94 -19.64
C SER A 34 10.60 13.74 -18.58
N LYS A 35 10.27 14.03 -17.31
CA LYS A 35 11.15 13.87 -16.15
C LYS A 35 10.34 13.47 -14.92
N VAL A 36 11.00 12.82 -13.97
CA VAL A 36 10.40 12.52 -12.66
C VAL A 36 11.34 13.00 -11.55
N TYR A 37 10.75 13.56 -10.51
CA TYR A 37 11.47 14.13 -9.38
C TYR A 37 11.19 13.33 -8.13
N VAL A 38 12.20 13.19 -7.28
CA VAL A 38 12.09 12.57 -5.96
C VAL A 38 12.83 13.44 -4.96
N HIS A 39 12.22 13.69 -3.80
CA HIS A 39 12.93 14.39 -2.74
C HIS A 39 13.98 13.47 -2.10
N GLN A 40 15.21 13.96 -1.92
CA GLN A 40 16.35 13.17 -1.40
C GLN A 40 16.06 12.49 -0.06
N TRP A 41 15.28 13.13 0.81
CA TRP A 41 14.86 12.53 2.08
C TRP A 41 14.15 11.17 1.91
N LEU A 42 13.36 10.99 0.84
CA LEU A 42 12.69 9.71 0.53
C LEU A 42 13.73 8.64 0.17
N LEU A 43 14.76 9.01 -0.59
CA LEU A 43 15.84 8.10 -0.98
C LEU A 43 16.74 7.71 0.19
N ASP A 44 17.02 8.67 1.08
CA ASP A 44 17.95 8.48 2.20
C ASP A 44 17.29 7.87 3.44
N THR A 45 15.98 8.08 3.61
CA THR A 45 15.27 7.70 4.83
C THR A 45 14.23 6.61 4.59
N GLU A 46 13.31 6.76 3.63
CA GLU A 46 12.24 5.77 3.45
C GLU A 46 12.69 4.55 2.65
N LEU A 47 13.39 4.78 1.54
CA LEU A 47 13.83 3.71 0.65
C LEU A 47 14.69 2.65 1.36
N PRO A 48 15.63 2.98 2.27
CA PRO A 48 16.39 1.99 3.04
C PRO A 48 15.55 1.13 3.99
N HIS A 49 14.40 1.63 4.47
CA HIS A 49 13.51 0.87 5.34
C HIS A 49 12.65 -0.14 4.57
N HIS A 50 12.44 0.07 3.27
CA HIS A 50 11.46 -0.67 2.48
C HIS A 50 12.03 -1.44 1.28
N ALA A 51 13.28 -1.16 0.89
CA ALA A 51 13.97 -1.80 -0.23
C ALA A 51 15.34 -2.38 0.17
N ASP A 52 15.65 -3.57 -0.36
CA ASP A 52 16.97 -4.17 -0.22
C ASP A 52 18.04 -3.38 -1.00
N MET A 53 19.31 -3.66 -0.69
CA MET A 53 20.45 -2.97 -1.28
C MET A 53 20.51 -3.09 -2.82
N ALA A 54 20.07 -4.23 -3.38
CA ALA A 54 20.11 -4.46 -4.81
C ALA A 54 19.08 -3.60 -5.56
N LEU A 55 17.84 -3.53 -5.05
CA LEU A 55 16.80 -2.68 -5.59
C LEU A 55 17.16 -1.19 -5.46
N ARG A 56 17.75 -0.81 -4.32
CA ARG A 56 18.25 0.55 -4.10
C ARG A 56 19.32 0.94 -5.11
N GLY A 57 20.30 0.06 -5.35
CA GLY A 57 21.33 0.27 -6.37
C GLY A 57 20.70 0.56 -7.74
N LYS A 58 19.76 -0.29 -8.19
CA LYS A 58 19.06 -0.09 -9.46
C LYS A 58 18.35 1.26 -9.57
N ILE A 59 17.69 1.72 -8.50
CA ILE A 59 16.99 3.01 -8.49
C ILE A 59 18.00 4.17 -8.59
N ILE A 60 19.11 4.09 -7.84
CA ILE A 60 20.16 5.12 -7.87
C ILE A 60 20.84 5.17 -9.24
N ASP A 61 21.21 4.02 -9.80
CA ASP A 61 21.83 3.93 -11.13
C ASP A 61 20.93 4.52 -12.23
N SER A 62 19.60 4.47 -12.03
CA SER A 62 18.62 5.04 -12.97
C SER A 62 18.57 6.57 -12.96
N MET A 63 19.30 7.24 -12.07
CA MET A 63 19.39 8.70 -12.02
C MET A 63 20.41 9.25 -13.02
N ASP A 64 21.35 8.42 -13.49
CA ASP A 64 22.48 8.84 -14.34
C ASP A 64 22.07 9.44 -15.68
N ASP A 65 20.91 9.05 -16.22
CA ASP A 65 20.41 9.56 -17.49
C ASP A 65 19.61 10.87 -17.36
N GLY A 66 19.42 11.37 -16.13
CA GLY A 66 18.72 12.62 -15.83
C GLY A 66 17.20 12.57 -15.98
N PHE A 67 16.60 11.39 -16.14
CA PHE A 67 15.15 11.23 -16.09
C PHE A 67 14.61 11.24 -14.67
N LEU A 68 15.22 10.44 -13.78
CA LEU A 68 14.93 10.45 -12.35
C LEU A 68 15.86 11.46 -11.65
N VAL A 69 15.29 12.58 -11.22
CA VAL A 69 16.02 13.72 -10.67
C VAL A 69 15.83 13.76 -9.15
N PRO A 70 16.87 13.43 -8.35
CA PRO A 70 16.84 13.68 -6.93
C PRO A 70 16.94 15.18 -6.63
N VAL A 71 16.13 15.66 -5.69
CA VAL A 71 16.14 17.05 -5.23
C VAL A 71 16.39 17.08 -3.74
N ASP A 72 17.45 17.78 -3.33
CA ASP A 72 17.78 17.96 -1.93
C ASP A 72 17.51 19.39 -1.41
N ASN A 73 17.73 19.57 -0.12
CA ASN A 73 17.57 20.87 0.53
C ASN A 73 18.60 21.92 0.09
N ALA A 74 19.75 21.52 -0.47
CA ALA A 74 20.76 22.45 -0.96
C ALA A 74 20.31 23.05 -2.29
N MET A 75 19.83 22.22 -3.23
CA MET A 75 19.22 22.66 -4.50
C MET A 75 18.03 23.58 -4.24
N LEU A 76 17.12 23.19 -3.34
CA LEU A 76 16.00 24.03 -2.94
C LEU A 76 16.43 25.39 -2.39
N LYS A 77 17.56 25.49 -1.69
CA LYS A 77 18.09 26.76 -1.16
C LYS A 77 18.72 27.60 -2.27
N GLU A 78 19.50 26.97 -3.14
CA GLU A 78 20.13 27.63 -4.29
C GLU A 78 19.09 28.27 -5.22
N GLU A 79 17.97 27.57 -5.44
CA GLU A 79 16.86 28.05 -6.25
C GLU A 79 15.91 29.00 -5.50
N GLY A 80 16.16 29.29 -4.22
CA GLY A 80 15.32 30.18 -3.40
C GLY A 80 13.95 29.59 -3.03
N LEU A 81 13.76 28.28 -3.19
CA LEU A 81 12.51 27.56 -3.00
C LEU A 81 12.34 26.94 -1.60
N TYR A 82 13.43 26.81 -0.84
CA TYR A 82 13.45 26.08 0.44
C TYR A 82 12.43 26.58 1.48
N SER A 83 12.29 27.90 1.65
CA SER A 83 11.33 28.45 2.61
C SER A 83 9.88 28.14 2.22
N LYS A 84 9.56 28.23 0.92
CA LYS A 84 8.25 27.87 0.38
C LYS A 84 7.99 26.37 0.55
N PHE A 85 9.00 25.55 0.32
CA PHE A 85 8.92 24.09 0.48
C PHE A 85 8.57 23.69 1.91
N LYS A 86 9.27 24.26 2.91
CA LYS A 86 8.95 24.02 4.33
C LYS A 86 7.53 24.43 4.69
N TRP A 87 7.12 25.60 4.22
CA TRP A 87 5.77 26.09 4.47
C TRP A 87 4.69 25.17 3.87
N GLU A 88 4.88 24.69 2.63
CA GLU A 88 3.96 23.70 2.03
C GLU A 88 3.95 22.38 2.81
N LEU A 89 5.12 21.90 3.25
CA LEU A 89 5.22 20.67 4.02
C LEU A 89 4.49 20.78 5.37
N GLU A 90 4.66 21.89 6.08
CA GLU A 90 3.95 22.18 7.33
C GLU A 90 2.43 22.25 7.12
N ASN A 91 1.97 22.88 6.03
CA ASN A 91 0.54 22.92 5.71
C ASN A 91 -0.03 21.55 5.37
N LEU A 92 0.73 20.73 4.65
CA LEU A 92 0.33 19.37 4.29
C LEU A 92 0.27 18.45 5.51
N ALA A 93 1.14 18.64 6.49
CA ALA A 93 1.13 17.89 7.75
C ALA A 93 -0.18 18.05 8.55
N MET A 94 -0.95 19.13 8.33
CA MET A 94 -2.28 19.28 8.92
C MET A 94 -3.34 18.32 8.36
N PHE A 95 -3.08 17.73 7.19
CA PHE A 95 -4.03 16.87 6.48
C PHE A 95 -3.74 15.38 6.62
N PHE A 96 -2.51 15.01 6.98
CA PHE A 96 -2.09 13.62 7.07
C PHE A 96 -1.85 13.21 8.52
N SER A 97 -2.04 11.92 8.83
CA SER A 97 -1.78 11.40 10.18
C SER A 97 -0.30 11.49 10.55
N HIS A 98 -0.01 11.56 11.86
CA HIS A 98 1.36 11.55 12.39
C HIS A 98 2.04 10.21 11.99
N GLY A 99 2.79 10.21 10.89
CA GLY A 99 3.40 9.01 10.29
C GLY A 99 3.54 9.09 8.77
N ASP A 100 2.68 9.85 8.09
CA ASP A 100 2.69 10.03 6.63
C ASP A 100 3.59 11.22 6.21
N THR A 101 4.84 11.23 6.67
CA THR A 101 5.76 12.34 6.38
C THR A 101 6.20 12.35 4.92
N GLY A 102 6.47 11.20 4.30
CA GLY A 102 6.97 11.13 2.94
C GLY A 102 5.99 11.64 1.90
N GLU A 103 4.71 11.39 2.12
CA GLU A 103 3.58 11.85 1.33
C GLU A 103 3.56 13.39 1.23
N GLY A 104 3.82 14.05 2.37
CA GLY A 104 3.98 15.49 2.44
C GLY A 104 5.14 15.98 1.58
N PHE A 105 6.30 15.31 1.63
CA PHE A 105 7.47 15.67 0.82
C PHE A 105 7.17 15.62 -0.68
N VAL A 106 6.48 14.57 -1.15
CA VAL A 106 6.17 14.38 -2.57
C VAL A 106 5.28 15.51 -3.10
N ILE A 107 4.21 15.85 -2.37
CA ILE A 107 3.25 16.89 -2.78
C ILE A 107 3.85 18.30 -2.60
N ALA A 108 4.57 18.55 -1.49
CA ALA A 108 5.23 19.84 -1.25
C ALA A 108 6.25 20.14 -2.35
N LEU A 109 7.08 19.15 -2.71
CA LEU A 109 8.05 19.29 -3.80
C LEU A 109 7.34 19.66 -5.09
N ALA A 110 6.24 18.96 -5.42
CA ALA A 110 5.50 19.20 -6.64
C ALA A 110 4.93 20.62 -6.72
N LYS A 111 4.31 21.10 -5.63
CA LYS A 111 3.75 22.46 -5.57
C LYS A 111 4.82 23.55 -5.68
N VAL A 112 5.99 23.34 -5.08
CA VAL A 112 7.04 24.36 -5.03
C VAL A 112 7.76 24.47 -6.37
N TYR A 113 8.02 23.35 -7.04
CA TYR A 113 8.63 23.32 -8.37
C TYR A 113 7.65 23.57 -9.53
N GLY A 114 6.34 23.58 -9.27
CA GLY A 114 5.34 23.63 -10.34
C GLY A 114 5.31 22.34 -11.18
N ILE A 115 5.60 21.20 -10.55
CA ILE A 115 5.49 19.89 -11.19
C ILE A 115 4.00 19.58 -11.34
N PRO A 116 3.52 19.27 -12.56
CA PRO A 116 2.08 19.16 -12.80
C PRO A 116 1.45 17.87 -12.29
N ALA A 117 2.23 16.84 -11.97
CA ALA A 117 1.74 15.54 -11.54
C ALA A 117 2.47 14.98 -10.32
N VAL A 118 1.75 14.20 -9.53
CA VAL A 118 2.26 13.35 -8.44
C VAL A 118 1.82 11.93 -8.72
N VAL A 119 2.74 10.97 -8.64
CA VAL A 119 2.43 9.56 -8.72
C VAL A 119 2.51 8.93 -7.34
N THR A 120 1.42 8.32 -6.88
CA THR A 120 1.32 7.61 -5.60
C THR A 120 0.24 6.52 -5.67
N ASN A 121 0.53 5.39 -5.03
CA ASN A 121 -0.41 4.27 -4.91
C ASN A 121 -1.22 4.33 -3.60
N ASP A 122 -0.98 5.32 -2.73
CA ASP A 122 -1.74 5.47 -1.50
C ASP A 122 -3.13 6.07 -1.76
N ILE A 123 -4.06 5.16 -2.06
CA ILE A 123 -5.47 5.41 -2.34
C ILE A 123 -6.35 5.41 -1.09
N LYS A 124 -5.77 5.36 0.12
CA LYS A 124 -6.55 5.30 1.36
C LYS A 124 -7.36 6.58 1.55
N LYS A 125 -8.51 6.48 2.22
CA LYS A 125 -9.29 7.65 2.61
C LYS A 125 -8.42 8.55 3.50
N ASP A 126 -8.46 9.85 3.25
CA ASP A 126 -7.62 10.87 3.91
C ASP A 126 -6.11 10.74 3.59
N GLY A 127 -5.73 9.85 2.66
CA GLY A 127 -4.39 9.74 2.14
C GLY A 127 -4.06 10.73 1.01
N PRO A 128 -2.85 10.63 0.44
CA PRO A 128 -2.31 11.57 -0.56
C PRO A 128 -3.14 11.62 -1.82
N LYS A 129 -3.53 10.46 -2.34
CA LYS A 129 -4.37 10.39 -3.54
C LYS A 129 -5.74 10.99 -3.29
N TRP A 130 -6.32 10.76 -2.12
CA TRP A 130 -7.60 11.33 -1.72
C TRP A 130 -7.51 12.85 -1.66
N TYR A 131 -6.45 13.39 -1.05
CA TYR A 131 -6.16 14.84 -1.03
C TYR A 131 -6.05 15.40 -2.46
N LEU A 132 -5.28 14.77 -3.34
CA LEU A 132 -5.05 15.21 -4.72
C LEU A 132 -6.31 15.15 -5.60
N ASN A 133 -7.22 14.22 -5.30
CA ASN A 133 -8.46 14.02 -6.06
C ASN A 133 -9.64 14.85 -5.54
N ILE A 134 -9.51 15.52 -4.39
CA ILE A 134 -10.61 16.29 -3.80
C ILE A 134 -10.23 17.75 -3.55
N ARG A 135 -9.01 18.03 -3.07
CA ARG A 135 -8.63 19.37 -2.60
C ARG A 135 -7.65 20.08 -3.53
N ALA A 136 -6.75 19.35 -4.17
CA ALA A 136 -5.71 19.97 -4.99
C ALA A 136 -6.27 20.34 -6.38
N SER A 137 -6.17 21.62 -6.76
CA SER A 137 -6.28 22.02 -8.17
C SER A 137 -5.03 21.58 -8.94
N GLU A 138 -3.85 21.69 -8.35
CA GLU A 138 -2.60 21.13 -8.85
C GLU A 138 -1.76 20.67 -7.66
N PRO A 139 -0.91 19.64 -7.83
CA PRO A 139 -0.72 18.81 -9.03
C PRO A 139 -1.86 17.79 -9.26
N PHE A 140 -1.88 17.16 -10.43
CA PHE A 140 -2.68 15.96 -10.68
C PHE A 140 -2.15 14.79 -9.85
N GLY A 141 -3.03 14.06 -9.18
CA GLY A 141 -2.67 12.76 -8.63
C GLY A 141 -2.87 11.67 -9.66
N PHE A 142 -1.88 10.81 -9.85
CA PHE A 142 -1.95 9.55 -10.61
C PHE A 142 -1.52 8.37 -9.75
N SER A 143 -2.13 7.21 -9.92
CA SER A 143 -1.58 5.95 -9.42
C SER A 143 -0.90 5.20 -10.56
N SER A 144 -0.05 4.21 -10.22
CA SER A 144 0.65 3.42 -11.23
C SER A 144 -0.30 2.73 -12.23
N ASP A 145 -1.46 2.20 -11.78
CA ASP A 145 -2.46 1.66 -12.69
C ASP A 145 -3.04 2.71 -13.64
N GLU A 146 -3.23 3.95 -13.19
CA GLU A 146 -3.71 5.04 -14.06
C GLU A 146 -2.65 5.47 -15.07
N VAL A 147 -1.37 5.53 -14.69
CA VAL A 147 -0.25 5.79 -15.61
C VAL A 147 -0.22 4.74 -16.73
N LEU A 148 -0.37 3.45 -16.35
CA LEU A 148 -0.39 2.35 -17.30
C LEU A 148 -1.59 2.45 -18.26
N LEU A 149 -2.78 2.76 -17.74
CA LEU A 149 -3.97 2.95 -18.55
C LEU A 149 -3.84 4.12 -19.52
N ILE A 150 -3.23 5.24 -19.11
CA ILE A 150 -2.98 6.39 -19.99
C ILE A 150 -2.04 6.02 -21.14
N ASN A 151 -1.00 5.24 -20.87
CA ASN A 151 -0.10 4.73 -21.90
C ASN A 151 -0.82 3.83 -22.91
N TYR A 152 -1.71 2.95 -22.43
CA TYR A 152 -2.56 2.16 -23.32
C TYR A 152 -3.52 3.06 -24.13
N LEU A 153 -4.17 4.03 -23.47
CA LEU A 153 -5.11 4.93 -24.11
C LEU A 153 -4.47 5.67 -25.27
N LYS A 154 -3.27 6.23 -25.11
CA LYS A 154 -2.57 6.91 -26.22
C LYS A 154 -1.92 5.98 -27.25
N GLY A 155 -2.02 4.66 -27.06
CA GLY A 155 -1.46 3.66 -27.95
C GLY A 155 0.07 3.49 -27.82
N ALA A 156 0.66 3.86 -26.68
CA ALA A 156 2.07 3.59 -26.40
C ALA A 156 2.33 2.12 -26.06
N ILE A 157 1.29 1.40 -25.63
CA ILE A 157 1.31 -0.05 -25.36
C ILE A 157 0.01 -0.68 -25.87
N SER A 158 0.07 -1.97 -26.22
CA SER A 158 -1.09 -2.78 -26.59
C SER A 158 -1.91 -3.24 -25.37
N GLU A 159 -3.08 -3.84 -25.61
CA GLU A 159 -3.90 -4.46 -24.57
C GLU A 159 -3.13 -5.58 -23.85
N ASP A 160 -2.37 -6.37 -24.60
CA ASP A 160 -1.56 -7.49 -24.10
C ASP A 160 -0.41 -7.01 -23.22
N GLU A 161 0.32 -5.99 -23.68
CA GLU A 161 1.39 -5.36 -22.89
C GLU A 161 0.84 -4.68 -21.63
N CYS A 162 -0.34 -4.03 -21.73
CA CYS A 162 -1.01 -3.44 -20.58
C CYS A 162 -1.35 -4.50 -19.52
N LEU A 163 -1.93 -5.63 -19.93
CA LEU A 163 -2.25 -6.73 -19.01
C LEU A 163 -0.99 -7.35 -18.40
N THR A 164 0.01 -7.63 -19.24
CA THR A 164 1.27 -8.26 -18.82
C THR A 164 2.01 -7.39 -17.82
N LYS A 165 2.13 -6.08 -18.09
CA LYS A 165 2.76 -5.13 -17.15
C LYS A 165 1.96 -5.02 -15.86
N PHE A 166 0.63 -4.92 -15.94
CA PHE A 166 -0.23 -4.88 -14.75
C PHE A 166 -0.05 -6.12 -13.87
N GLN A 167 -0.11 -7.32 -14.48
CA GLN A 167 0.06 -8.60 -13.77
C GLN A 167 1.44 -8.71 -13.14
N THR A 168 2.51 -8.38 -13.88
CA THR A 168 3.88 -8.38 -13.36
C THR A 168 4.01 -7.47 -12.15
N MET A 169 3.49 -6.24 -12.24
CA MET A 169 3.50 -5.28 -11.14
C MET A 169 2.72 -5.80 -9.93
N ASN A 170 1.61 -6.50 -10.16
CA ASN A 170 0.77 -7.08 -9.12
C ASN A 170 1.46 -8.26 -8.41
N GLU A 171 2.02 -9.18 -9.19
CA GLU A 171 2.68 -10.41 -8.74
C GLU A 171 3.97 -10.14 -7.97
N VAL A 172 4.87 -9.38 -8.57
CA VAL A 172 6.20 -9.11 -7.99
C VAL A 172 6.10 -8.33 -6.67
N ASN A 173 5.08 -7.48 -6.54
CA ASN A 173 4.89 -6.65 -5.36
C ASN A 173 3.87 -7.24 -4.37
N GLY A 174 3.29 -8.41 -4.65
CA GLY A 174 2.25 -9.00 -3.81
C GLY A 174 1.02 -8.11 -3.66
N LEU A 175 0.73 -7.28 -4.68
CA LEU A 175 -0.46 -6.45 -4.70
C LEU A 175 -1.67 -7.35 -5.04
N ASN A 176 -2.83 -6.99 -4.50
CA ASN A 176 -4.08 -7.71 -4.75
C ASN A 176 -5.04 -6.88 -5.60
N TRP A 177 -4.49 -6.21 -6.62
CA TRP A 177 -5.28 -5.36 -7.50
C TRP A 177 -5.92 -6.19 -8.60
N ARG A 178 -7.07 -5.70 -9.06
CA ARG A 178 -7.84 -6.28 -10.17
C ARG A 178 -7.97 -5.24 -11.25
N ILE A 179 -7.55 -5.57 -12.47
CA ILE A 179 -7.49 -4.60 -13.56
C ILE A 179 -8.89 -4.08 -13.91
N LYS A 180 -9.95 -4.91 -13.82
CA LYS A 180 -11.33 -4.43 -14.02
C LYS A 180 -11.70 -3.34 -13.01
N VAL A 181 -11.26 -3.45 -11.76
CA VAL A 181 -11.51 -2.45 -10.72
C VAL A 181 -10.75 -1.16 -11.04
N CYS A 182 -9.49 -1.26 -11.43
CA CYS A 182 -8.67 -0.12 -11.85
C CYS A 182 -9.30 0.63 -13.03
N VAL A 183 -9.72 -0.09 -14.08
CA VAL A 183 -10.39 0.50 -15.25
C VAL A 183 -11.73 1.16 -14.86
N ASN A 184 -12.51 0.54 -13.98
CA ASN A 184 -13.77 1.12 -13.51
C ASN A 184 -13.56 2.39 -12.70
N ARG A 185 -12.56 2.42 -11.82
CA ARG A 185 -12.19 3.60 -11.03
C ARG A 185 -11.69 4.74 -11.93
N PHE A 186 -10.84 4.42 -12.92
CA PHE A 186 -10.39 5.39 -13.92
C PHE A 186 -11.58 6.00 -14.67
N ALA A 187 -12.46 5.14 -15.21
CA ALA A 187 -13.64 5.60 -15.95
C ALA A 187 -14.58 6.43 -15.06
N GLN A 188 -14.79 6.04 -13.80
CA GLN A 188 -15.62 6.82 -12.87
C GLN A 188 -15.04 8.20 -12.59
N ARG A 189 -13.72 8.31 -12.46
CA ARG A 189 -13.03 9.57 -12.16
C ARG A 189 -13.04 10.54 -13.35
N PHE A 190 -12.71 10.05 -14.54
CA PHE A 190 -12.46 10.89 -15.70
C PHE A 190 -13.68 11.01 -16.64
N LEU A 191 -14.51 9.99 -16.72
CA LEU A 191 -15.68 9.93 -17.62
C LEU A 191 -17.01 9.88 -16.86
N GLY A 192 -16.96 10.00 -15.53
CA GLY A 192 -18.14 9.93 -14.67
C GLY A 192 -18.95 11.22 -14.66
N LYS A 193 -19.68 11.42 -13.58
CA LYS A 193 -20.39 12.68 -13.35
C LYS A 193 -19.39 13.70 -12.80
N ILE A 194 -19.35 14.87 -13.43
CA ILE A 194 -18.59 16.03 -12.95
C ILE A 194 -19.22 16.52 -11.63
N ASP A 195 -18.41 16.62 -10.59
CA ASP A 195 -18.75 17.32 -9.36
C ASP A 195 -18.11 18.72 -9.40
N ARG A 196 -18.95 19.76 -9.53
CA ARG A 196 -18.47 21.15 -9.66
C ARG A 196 -17.98 21.75 -8.34
N GLU A 197 -18.28 21.12 -7.20
CA GLU A 197 -17.80 21.56 -5.89
C GLU A 197 -16.40 21.02 -5.59
N ILE A 198 -15.95 20.00 -6.32
CA ILE A 198 -14.63 19.39 -6.18
C ILE A 198 -13.71 19.91 -7.30
N PRO A 199 -12.72 20.78 -7.00
CA PRO A 199 -11.85 21.39 -8.02
C PRO A 199 -11.15 20.35 -8.90
N ALA A 200 -10.69 19.26 -8.30
CA ALA A 200 -10.03 18.16 -9.00
C ALA A 200 -10.98 17.43 -9.98
N SER A 201 -12.27 17.34 -9.70
CA SER A 201 -13.24 16.70 -10.60
C SER A 201 -13.37 17.50 -11.90
N VAL A 202 -13.54 18.81 -11.81
CA VAL A 202 -13.62 19.70 -12.99
C VAL A 202 -12.34 19.62 -13.81
N ARG A 203 -11.18 19.72 -13.15
CA ARG A 203 -9.86 19.61 -13.79
C ARG A 203 -9.69 18.28 -14.52
N ASP A 204 -9.98 17.17 -13.85
CA ASP A 204 -9.74 15.83 -14.39
C ASP A 204 -10.61 15.57 -15.64
N HIS A 205 -11.87 16.01 -15.63
CA HIS A 205 -12.75 15.89 -16.80
C HIS A 205 -12.32 16.80 -17.96
N GLN A 206 -11.85 18.01 -17.66
CA GLN A 206 -11.30 18.89 -18.70
C GLN A 206 -10.05 18.27 -19.32
N TRP A 207 -9.12 17.81 -18.48
CA TRP A 207 -7.87 17.22 -18.93
C TRP A 207 -8.08 15.98 -19.80
N ILE A 208 -8.97 15.06 -19.43
CA ILE A 208 -9.20 13.86 -20.24
C ILE A 208 -9.87 14.20 -21.59
N ALA A 209 -10.69 15.25 -21.65
CA ALA A 209 -11.26 15.75 -22.90
C ALA A 209 -10.18 16.35 -23.80
N ASP A 210 -9.29 17.17 -23.24
CA ASP A 210 -8.16 17.75 -23.95
C ASP A 210 -7.21 16.65 -24.46
N PHE A 211 -6.91 15.66 -23.62
CA PHE A 211 -6.14 14.46 -23.98
C PHE A 211 -6.80 13.70 -25.13
N ALA A 212 -8.11 13.45 -25.07
CA ALA A 212 -8.82 12.76 -26.14
C ALA A 212 -8.75 13.53 -27.48
N GLN A 213 -8.83 14.86 -27.41
CA GLN A 213 -8.71 15.73 -28.57
C GLN A 213 -7.29 15.74 -29.14
N GLU A 214 -6.27 15.89 -28.30
CA GLU A 214 -4.86 15.91 -28.69
C GLU A 214 -4.43 14.62 -29.36
N PHE A 215 -4.84 13.47 -28.82
CA PHE A 215 -4.47 12.16 -29.33
C PHE A 215 -5.50 11.58 -30.32
N HIS A 216 -6.51 12.35 -30.72
CA HIS A 216 -7.54 11.98 -31.68
C HIS A 216 -8.17 10.60 -31.40
N LEU A 217 -8.63 10.40 -30.17
CA LEU A 217 -9.14 9.11 -29.71
C LEU A 217 -10.47 9.22 -28.95
N ASP A 218 -11.21 8.11 -28.93
CA ASP A 218 -12.33 7.93 -28.01
C ASP A 218 -11.87 7.12 -26.79
N VAL A 219 -11.82 7.78 -25.63
CA VAL A 219 -11.38 7.16 -24.37
C VAL A 219 -12.35 6.05 -23.94
N ALA A 220 -13.66 6.28 -24.08
CA ALA A 220 -14.67 5.31 -23.64
C ALA A 220 -14.61 4.04 -24.48
N GLU A 221 -14.45 4.18 -25.80
CA GLU A 221 -14.28 3.06 -26.73
C GLU A 221 -13.02 2.25 -26.41
N ARG A 222 -11.86 2.92 -26.21
CA ARG A 222 -10.61 2.24 -25.87
C ARG A 222 -10.67 1.50 -24.53
N LEU A 223 -11.30 2.08 -23.51
CA LEU A 223 -11.51 1.40 -22.24
C LEU A 223 -12.47 0.21 -22.39
N ALA A 224 -13.50 0.31 -23.21
CA ALA A 224 -14.40 -0.81 -23.51
C ALA A 224 -13.66 -1.96 -24.22
N LYS A 225 -12.79 -1.63 -25.18
CA LYS A 225 -11.92 -2.59 -25.87
C LYS A 225 -11.00 -3.32 -24.88
N LEU A 226 -10.32 -2.59 -23.99
CA LEU A 226 -9.48 -3.18 -22.95
C LEU A 226 -10.31 -4.09 -22.04
N ARG A 227 -11.50 -3.64 -21.61
CA ARG A 227 -12.39 -4.45 -20.76
C ARG A 227 -12.78 -5.78 -21.40
N ALA A 228 -13.05 -5.78 -22.71
CA ALA A 228 -13.38 -6.99 -23.45
C ALA A 228 -12.17 -7.95 -23.59
N TYR A 229 -10.95 -7.41 -23.56
CA TYR A 229 -9.72 -8.18 -23.64
C TYR A 229 -9.31 -8.80 -22.28
N ILE A 230 -9.77 -8.24 -21.15
CA ILE A 230 -9.49 -8.79 -19.82
C ILE A 230 -10.21 -10.16 -19.66
N PRO A 231 -9.49 -11.22 -19.22
CA PRO A 231 -10.10 -12.53 -18.96
C PRO A 231 -11.31 -12.47 -18.01
N ALA A 232 -12.26 -13.40 -18.18
CA ALA A 232 -13.44 -13.50 -17.34
C ALA A 232 -13.07 -13.71 -15.85
N GLU A 233 -12.11 -14.61 -15.60
CA GLU A 233 -11.55 -14.91 -14.28
C GLU A 233 -10.19 -14.23 -14.12
N GLU A 234 -10.09 -13.30 -13.17
CA GLU A 234 -8.81 -12.73 -12.73
C GLU A 234 -8.27 -13.59 -11.58
N LYS A 235 -7.06 -14.15 -11.76
CA LYS A 235 -6.39 -14.89 -10.69
C LYS A 235 -5.94 -13.90 -9.61
N SER A 236 -6.42 -14.08 -8.39
CA SER A 236 -5.90 -13.35 -7.21
C SER A 236 -4.45 -13.78 -6.97
N VAL A 237 -3.55 -12.81 -6.92
CA VAL A 237 -2.10 -13.04 -6.75
C VAL A 237 -1.75 -13.47 -5.32
N VAL A 238 -2.54 -13.03 -4.35
CA VAL A 238 -2.37 -13.41 -2.94
C VAL A 238 -3.53 -14.33 -2.58
N SER A 239 -3.25 -15.41 -1.82
CA SER A 239 -4.28 -16.08 -1.03
C SER A 239 -5.04 -14.99 -0.28
N GLN A 240 -6.34 -14.85 -0.53
CA GLN A 240 -7.11 -13.68 -0.07
C GLN A 240 -6.70 -13.29 1.35
N ALA A 241 -6.29 -12.02 1.54
CA ALA A 241 -5.95 -11.53 2.86
C ALA A 241 -7.09 -11.91 3.81
N PRO A 242 -6.76 -12.58 4.94
CA PRO A 242 -7.76 -13.15 5.81
C PRO A 242 -8.69 -12.05 6.31
N LYS A 243 -9.98 -12.21 6.05
CA LYS A 243 -11.03 -11.25 6.38
C LYS A 243 -11.53 -11.42 7.82
N THR A 244 -11.22 -12.55 8.42
CA THR A 244 -11.60 -12.89 9.79
C THR A 244 -10.37 -13.26 10.60
N ARG A 245 -10.46 -13.10 11.93
CA ARG A 245 -9.44 -13.58 12.87
C ARG A 245 -9.12 -15.06 12.65
N GLN A 246 -10.15 -15.87 12.43
CA GLN A 246 -9.98 -17.31 12.22
C GLN A 246 -9.19 -17.59 10.93
N GLU A 247 -9.51 -16.91 9.83
CA GLU A 247 -8.73 -17.00 8.59
C GLU A 247 -7.27 -16.55 8.80
N LEU A 248 -7.03 -15.51 9.60
CA LEU A 248 -5.68 -15.00 9.87
C LEU A 248 -4.86 -16.01 10.66
N LEU A 249 -5.43 -16.58 11.72
CA LEU A 249 -4.73 -17.50 12.60
C LEU A 249 -4.57 -18.90 11.98
N LEU A 250 -5.46 -19.30 11.06
CA LEU A 250 -5.38 -20.57 10.35
C LEU A 250 -4.55 -20.53 9.05
N SER A 251 -4.14 -19.34 8.60
CA SER A 251 -3.33 -19.17 7.39
C SER A 251 -1.85 -18.95 7.71
N ASP A 252 -1.02 -19.10 6.68
CA ASP A 252 0.39 -18.70 6.71
C ASP A 252 0.56 -17.19 6.43
N TYR A 253 -0.52 -16.41 6.46
CA TYR A 253 -0.47 -14.97 6.21
C TYR A 253 0.42 -14.28 7.25
N PRO A 254 1.31 -13.35 6.84
CA PRO A 254 2.23 -12.69 7.77
C PRO A 254 1.51 -11.90 8.86
N LEU A 255 1.94 -12.07 10.11
CA LEU A 255 1.47 -11.26 11.25
C LEU A 255 2.20 -9.91 11.25
N SER A 256 1.45 -8.80 11.27
CA SER A 256 2.01 -7.44 11.27
C SER A 256 2.53 -7.07 12.67
N CYS A 257 3.79 -7.36 12.97
CA CYS A 257 4.42 -7.04 14.25
C CYS A 257 5.91 -6.74 14.15
N SER A 258 6.47 -6.08 15.17
CA SER A 258 7.91 -5.90 15.33
C SER A 258 8.60 -7.24 15.60
N MET A 259 9.90 -7.33 15.30
CA MET A 259 10.71 -8.53 15.56
C MET A 259 10.63 -9.00 17.03
N GLU A 260 10.54 -8.07 17.97
CA GLU A 260 10.41 -8.35 19.41
C GLU A 260 9.08 -9.02 19.77
N LYS A 261 7.99 -8.67 19.08
CA LYS A 261 6.64 -9.20 19.34
C LYS A 261 6.31 -10.45 18.53
N ARG A 262 7.15 -10.77 17.53
CA ARG A 262 6.92 -11.86 16.58
C ARG A 262 6.85 -13.23 17.24
N ALA A 263 7.69 -13.50 18.23
CA ALA A 263 7.71 -14.79 18.92
C ALA A 263 6.41 -15.09 19.68
N VAL A 264 5.87 -14.09 20.41
CA VAL A 264 4.63 -14.24 21.16
C VAL A 264 3.43 -14.39 20.22
N GLN A 265 3.35 -13.56 19.18
CA GLN A 265 2.25 -13.63 18.20
C GLN A 265 2.26 -14.95 17.42
N GLU A 266 3.44 -15.45 17.06
CA GLU A 266 3.57 -16.74 16.42
C GLU A 266 3.16 -17.88 17.35
N SER A 267 3.61 -17.85 18.60
CA SER A 267 3.22 -18.84 19.62
C SER A 267 1.70 -18.86 19.83
N TYR A 268 1.08 -17.68 19.87
CA TYR A 268 -0.37 -17.53 19.94
C TYR A 268 -1.07 -18.15 18.72
N ARG A 269 -0.59 -17.86 17.50
CA ARG A 269 -1.13 -18.44 16.26
C ARG A 269 -1.03 -19.96 16.24
N ARG A 270 0.11 -20.52 16.65
CA ARG A 270 0.33 -21.97 16.73
C ARG A 270 -0.57 -22.65 17.76
N ALA A 271 -0.72 -22.04 18.93
CA ALA A 271 -1.64 -22.52 19.95
C ALA A 271 -3.09 -22.51 19.43
N TYR A 272 -3.51 -21.45 18.74
CA TYR A 272 -4.84 -21.37 18.12
C TYR A 272 -5.06 -22.48 17.07
N GLN A 273 -4.09 -22.71 16.18
CA GLN A 273 -4.14 -23.79 15.19
C GLN A 273 -4.26 -25.18 15.83
N PHE A 274 -3.55 -25.43 16.93
CA PHE A 274 -3.66 -26.68 17.68
C PHE A 274 -5.07 -26.87 18.25
N MET A 275 -5.62 -25.83 18.87
CA MET A 275 -6.95 -25.87 19.45
C MET A 275 -8.03 -26.12 18.39
N GLU A 276 -7.95 -25.46 17.23
CA GLU A 276 -8.87 -25.67 16.10
C GLU A 276 -8.75 -27.10 15.52
N LYS A 277 -7.54 -27.68 15.45
CA LYS A 277 -7.33 -29.06 14.99
C LYS A 277 -7.97 -30.10 15.89
N THR A 278 -7.95 -29.89 17.21
CA THR A 278 -8.50 -30.85 18.18
C THR A 278 -10.03 -30.89 18.21
N LYS A 279 -10.71 -29.83 17.73
CA LYS A 279 -12.19 -29.70 17.66
C LYS A 279 -12.95 -30.05 18.95
N GLU A 280 -12.28 -30.03 20.10
CA GLU A 280 -12.90 -30.34 21.38
C GLU A 280 -13.73 -29.17 21.88
N SER A 281 -14.93 -29.47 22.40
CA SER A 281 -15.75 -28.49 23.10
C SER A 281 -15.04 -28.05 24.39
N LEU A 282 -14.69 -26.78 24.48
CA LEU A 282 -14.09 -26.19 25.67
C LEU A 282 -15.18 -25.60 26.55
N ASN A 283 -15.09 -25.83 27.86
CA ASN A 283 -15.93 -25.15 28.85
C ASN A 283 -15.46 -23.71 29.14
N VAL A 284 -14.36 -23.28 28.50
CA VAL A 284 -13.78 -21.94 28.61
C VAL A 284 -13.41 -21.41 27.21
N PRO A 285 -13.35 -20.08 27.01
CA PRO A 285 -12.90 -19.49 25.75
C PRO A 285 -11.50 -19.95 25.34
N VAL A 286 -11.29 -20.14 24.03
CA VAL A 286 -10.01 -20.59 23.45
C VAL A 286 -8.84 -19.69 23.85
N ASP A 287 -9.09 -18.39 23.94
CA ASP A 287 -8.11 -17.36 24.34
C ASP A 287 -7.60 -17.54 25.77
N THR A 288 -8.42 -18.10 26.65
CA THR A 288 -8.02 -18.41 28.03
C THR A 288 -7.03 -19.56 28.07
N VAL A 289 -7.27 -20.61 27.27
CA VAL A 289 -6.34 -21.74 27.17
C VAL A 289 -5.02 -21.29 26.56
N ILE A 290 -5.08 -20.47 25.50
CA ILE A 290 -3.86 -19.94 24.86
C ILE A 290 -3.08 -19.04 25.82
N ALA A 291 -3.73 -18.21 26.63
CA ALA A 291 -3.05 -17.40 27.63
C ALA A 291 -2.28 -18.25 28.66
N CYS A 292 -2.88 -19.36 29.13
CA CYS A 292 -2.19 -20.31 30.01
C CYS A 292 -0.99 -20.99 29.33
N VAL A 293 -1.11 -21.32 28.04
CA VAL A 293 0.00 -21.87 27.23
C VAL A 293 1.13 -20.85 27.13
N LEU A 294 0.82 -19.59 26.79
CA LEU A 294 1.85 -18.55 26.67
C LEU A 294 2.54 -18.25 28.00
N GLU A 295 1.81 -18.28 29.12
CA GLU A 295 2.38 -18.14 30.47
C GLU A 295 3.35 -19.29 30.79
N GLN A 296 3.00 -20.54 30.43
CA GLN A 296 3.90 -21.69 30.57
C GLN A 296 5.12 -21.66 29.63
N LEU A 297 5.03 -20.94 28.50
CA LEU A 297 6.15 -20.67 27.61
C LEU A 297 7.07 -19.55 28.13
N GLY A 298 6.72 -18.92 29.26
CA GLY A 298 7.55 -17.91 29.92
C GLY A 298 7.26 -16.47 29.50
N TYR A 299 6.20 -16.22 28.73
CA TYR A 299 5.80 -14.86 28.37
C TYR A 299 5.12 -14.17 29.54
N ASN A 300 5.44 -12.88 29.72
CA ASN A 300 4.88 -12.10 30.81
C ASN A 300 3.46 -11.62 30.48
N GLN A 301 2.74 -11.20 31.51
CA GLN A 301 1.35 -10.79 31.40
C GLN A 301 1.12 -9.65 30.39
N SER A 302 2.06 -8.71 30.24
CA SER A 302 1.94 -7.60 29.29
C SER A 302 2.05 -8.09 27.84
N GLU A 303 2.97 -9.01 27.57
CA GLU A 303 3.24 -9.55 26.22
C GLU A 303 2.06 -10.37 25.69
N ILE A 304 1.49 -11.21 26.54
CA ILE A 304 0.32 -12.04 26.23
C ILE A 304 -0.83 -11.15 25.81
N VAL A 305 -0.95 -10.02 26.47
CA VAL A 305 -2.10 -9.14 26.39
C VAL A 305 -2.03 -8.25 25.17
N ASP A 306 -0.88 -7.64 24.95
CA ASP A 306 -0.60 -6.90 23.72
C ASP A 306 -0.84 -7.79 22.49
N THR A 307 -0.49 -9.07 22.60
CA THR A 307 -0.68 -10.05 21.52
C THR A 307 -2.16 -10.38 21.31
N MET A 308 -2.90 -10.63 22.39
CA MET A 308 -4.34 -10.87 22.30
C MET A 308 -5.09 -9.66 21.74
N ASP A 309 -4.72 -8.44 22.16
CA ASP A 309 -5.32 -7.21 21.66
C ASP A 309 -4.98 -6.96 20.18
N ALA A 310 -3.77 -7.30 19.75
CA ALA A 310 -3.35 -7.16 18.36
C ALA A 310 -4.01 -8.17 17.41
N LEU A 311 -4.34 -9.37 17.90
CA LEU A 311 -4.87 -10.48 17.08
C LEU A 311 -6.38 -10.72 17.27
N SER A 312 -7.02 -10.01 18.21
CA SER A 312 -8.48 -9.98 18.39
C SER A 312 -9.09 -8.81 17.60
N PRO A 313 -10.21 -8.98 16.87
CA PRO A 313 -10.70 -7.97 15.94
C PRO A 313 -11.08 -6.64 16.61
N MET A 314 -10.77 -5.52 15.94
CA MET A 314 -11.06 -4.13 16.33
C MET A 314 -12.55 -3.78 16.56
N ALA A 315 -13.47 -4.75 16.61
CA ALA A 315 -14.91 -4.52 16.74
C ALA A 315 -15.58 -5.23 17.93
N GLU A 316 -14.91 -6.09 18.70
CA GLU A 316 -15.54 -6.75 19.86
C GLU A 316 -14.72 -6.59 21.15
N ASN A 317 -15.17 -5.63 21.95
CA ASN A 317 -14.94 -5.47 23.39
C ASN A 317 -13.53 -5.14 23.90
N ARG A 318 -13.35 -3.86 24.27
CA ARG A 318 -12.37 -3.34 25.27
C ARG A 318 -12.59 -3.89 26.72
N ILE A 319 -13.22 -5.06 26.85
CA ILE A 319 -13.63 -5.70 28.13
C ILE A 319 -13.05 -7.13 28.21
N LEU A 320 -11.89 -7.39 27.58
CA LEU A 320 -11.21 -8.67 27.75
C LEU A 320 -10.37 -8.72 29.04
N TYR A 321 -9.86 -7.59 29.52
CA TYR A 321 -9.01 -7.56 30.72
C TYR A 321 -9.77 -7.78 32.03
N SER A 322 -10.94 -7.17 32.15
CA SER A 322 -11.85 -7.47 33.27
C SER A 322 -12.34 -8.92 33.22
N LYS A 323 -12.33 -9.57 32.05
CA LYS A 323 -12.59 -11.01 31.89
C LYS A 323 -11.38 -11.87 32.25
N LEU A 324 -10.14 -11.58 31.82
CA LEU A 324 -8.93 -12.34 32.19
C LEU A 324 -8.72 -12.38 33.71
N ALA A 325 -8.92 -11.25 34.41
CA ALA A 325 -8.90 -11.19 35.87
C ALA A 325 -10.09 -11.91 36.54
N PHE A 326 -11.26 -11.93 35.90
CA PHE A 326 -12.43 -12.72 36.34
C PHE A 326 -12.27 -14.23 36.05
N MET A 327 -11.49 -14.60 35.03
CA MET A 327 -11.29 -15.96 34.55
C MET A 327 -10.14 -16.66 35.26
N LYS A 328 -9.15 -15.94 35.80
CA LYS A 328 -8.22 -16.46 36.82
C LYS A 328 -8.94 -17.04 38.06
N ARG A 329 -10.24 -16.73 38.28
CA ARG A 329 -11.06 -17.32 39.35
C ARG A 329 -11.79 -18.60 38.97
N ASN A 330 -11.88 -18.95 37.68
CA ASN A 330 -12.47 -20.20 37.19
C ASN A 330 -11.36 -21.02 36.56
N GLU A 331 -10.64 -21.75 37.41
CA GLU A 331 -9.50 -22.60 37.08
C GLU A 331 -9.87 -23.57 35.94
N TYR A 332 -9.21 -23.44 34.78
CA TYR A 332 -9.27 -24.46 33.74
C TYR A 332 -8.18 -25.49 34.01
N ASP A 333 -8.54 -26.56 34.72
CA ASP A 333 -7.61 -27.58 35.23
C ASP A 333 -7.28 -28.71 34.23
N ASN A 334 -7.39 -28.48 32.91
CA ASN A 334 -6.96 -29.48 31.94
C ASN A 334 -5.45 -29.34 31.64
N PHE A 335 -4.64 -29.67 32.65
CA PHE A 335 -3.17 -29.59 32.59
C PHE A 335 -2.58 -30.42 31.45
N GLU A 336 -3.14 -31.60 31.15
CA GLU A 336 -2.67 -32.46 30.05
C GLU A 336 -2.81 -31.75 28.71
N LYS A 337 -3.93 -31.04 28.48
CA LYS A 337 -4.17 -30.33 27.23
C LYS A 337 -3.31 -29.07 27.09
N ILE A 338 -3.11 -28.33 28.17
CA ILE A 338 -2.20 -27.18 28.19
C ILE A 338 -0.79 -27.67 27.85
N GLN A 339 -0.33 -28.76 28.47
CA GLN A 339 0.99 -29.32 28.21
C GLN A 339 1.14 -29.81 26.76
N ALA A 340 0.15 -30.52 26.22
CA ALA A 340 0.16 -30.97 24.82
C ALA A 340 0.23 -29.80 23.83
N CYS A 341 -0.44 -28.69 24.13
CA CYS A 341 -0.37 -27.47 23.33
C CYS A 341 1.00 -26.79 23.45
N CYS A 342 1.57 -26.70 24.67
CA CYS A 342 2.92 -26.21 24.89
C CYS A 342 3.97 -26.99 24.09
N ASP A 343 3.89 -28.33 24.11
CA ASP A 343 4.81 -29.20 23.39
C ASP A 343 4.69 -29.02 21.87
N TYR A 344 3.45 -28.88 21.36
CA TYR A 344 3.20 -28.58 19.95
C TYR A 344 3.80 -27.23 19.52
N VAL A 345 3.62 -26.18 20.34
CA VAL A 345 4.17 -24.85 20.04
C VAL A 345 5.69 -24.88 20.05
N LYS A 346 6.31 -25.53 21.04
CA LYS A 346 7.78 -25.67 21.12
C LYS A 346 8.36 -26.40 19.92
N GLN A 347 7.80 -27.55 19.54
CA GLN A 347 8.23 -28.31 18.37
C GLN A 347 8.12 -27.50 17.07
N ALA A 348 7.11 -26.64 16.94
CA ALA A 348 6.92 -25.80 15.76
C ALA A 348 7.87 -24.58 15.70
N LEU A 349 8.51 -24.21 16.81
CA LEU A 349 9.44 -23.08 16.91
C LEU A 349 10.92 -23.51 16.86
N GLU A 350 11.22 -24.79 17.04
CA GLU A 350 12.58 -25.36 17.00
C GLU A 350 13.05 -25.78 15.58
N VAL A 351 12.37 -25.31 14.53
CA VAL A 351 12.72 -25.55 13.10
C VAL A 351 13.41 -24.35 12.48
#